data_AF-A0A8I6Y0N6-F1
#
_entry.id   AF-A0A8I6Y0N6-F1
#
_cell.length_a   1.000
_cell.length_b   1.000
_cell.length_c   1.000
_cell.angle_alpha   90.00
_cell.angle_beta   90.00
_cell.angle_gamma   90.00
#
_symmetry.space_group_name_H-M   'P 1'
#
loop_
_entity.id
_entity.type
_entity.pdbx_description
1 polymer ?
#
loop_
_entity_poly.entity_id
_entity_poly.type
_entity_poly.pdbx_seq_one_letter_code
_entity_poly.pdbx_strand_id
1 'polypeptide(L)'
;MEAFAFKELRQFAELAVPSTMMVCLEWWSFDLLVLLSGLFPNPKLETSVLSICLNTGALMFTVSSGLCAAISTRVSNELGAGRPQVARLATIVVICMALFAGSVISITMILLRKSWGYMYSNEEEVVTYIARMIPVLGVSFFIDGIHTSLSGTSRVFTTIWNLVQLSPAPRY
;
A
#
# COMPACT_ATOMS: atom_id res chain seq x y z
N MET A 1 26.53 0.54 29.11
CA MET A 1 25.45 -0.09 28.31
C MET A 1 24.36 0.92 27.97
N GLU A 2 23.93 1.76 28.92
CA GLU A 2 22.88 2.79 28.71
C GLU A 2 23.26 3.91 27.72
N ALA A 3 24.48 4.48 27.80
CA ALA A 3 24.91 5.53 26.87
C ALA A 3 25.01 5.08 25.40
N PHE A 4 25.22 3.79 25.16
CA PHE A 4 25.22 3.20 23.81
C PHE A 4 23.80 3.07 23.28
N ALA A 5 22.86 2.64 24.13
CA ALA A 5 21.44 2.55 23.78
C ALA A 5 20.85 3.92 23.40
N PHE A 6 21.19 5.00 24.11
CA PHE A 6 20.75 6.36 23.76
C PHE A 6 21.32 6.87 22.43
N LYS A 7 22.55 6.48 22.09
CA LYS A 7 23.18 6.85 20.81
C LYS A 7 22.53 6.13 19.63
N GLU A 8 22.25 4.84 19.78
CA GLU A 8 21.51 4.03 18.81
C GLU A 8 20.07 4.54 18.63
N LEU A 9 19.37 4.87 19.74
CA LEU A 9 18.03 5.47 19.67
C LEU A 9 18.02 6.79 18.90
N ARG A 10 19.04 7.62 19.11
CA ARG A 10 19.17 8.91 18.42
C ARG A 10 19.38 8.73 16.92
N GLN A 11 20.23 7.79 16.51
CA GLN A 11 20.42 7.47 15.10
C GLN A 11 19.15 6.89 14.47
N PHE A 12 18.42 6.03 15.20
CA PHE A 12 17.12 5.53 14.76
C PHE A 12 16.11 6.66 14.60
N ALA A 13 16.04 7.59 15.54
CA ALA A 13 15.13 8.73 15.48
C ALA A 13 15.45 9.66 14.30
N GLU A 14 16.73 9.88 14.01
CA GLU A 14 17.17 10.71 12.89
C GLU A 14 16.73 10.17 11.52
N LEU A 15 16.55 8.84 11.41
CA LEU A 15 15.98 8.17 10.24
C LEU A 15 14.44 8.06 10.31
N ALA A 16 13.90 7.74 11.47
CA ALA A 16 12.47 7.48 11.64
C ALA A 16 11.62 8.76 11.53
N VAL A 17 12.11 9.89 12.05
CA VAL A 17 11.41 11.18 11.98
C VAL A 17 11.14 11.62 10.54
N PRO A 18 12.13 11.71 9.64
CA PRO A 18 11.87 12.12 8.25
C PRO A 18 10.97 11.10 7.52
N SER A 19 11.12 9.79 7.77
CA SER A 19 10.23 8.79 7.17
C SER A 19 8.78 8.92 7.65
N THR A 20 8.57 9.14 8.96
CA THR A 20 7.22 9.31 9.52
C THR A 20 6.58 10.60 9.01
N MET A 21 7.34 11.70 8.95
CA MET A 21 6.85 12.97 8.42
C MET A 21 6.43 12.86 6.96
N MET A 22 7.20 12.14 6.13
CA MET A 22 6.85 11.89 4.73
C MET A 22 5.49 11.20 4.60
N VAL A 23 5.27 10.13 5.37
CA VAL A 23 3.99 9.39 5.36
C VAL A 23 2.86 10.28 5.88
N CYS A 24 3.07 11.05 6.95
CA CYS A 24 2.06 11.97 7.45
C CYS A 24 1.67 13.04 6.42
N LEU A 25 2.66 13.62 5.72
CA LEU A 25 2.42 14.62 4.68
C LEU A 25 1.64 14.02 3.50
N GLU A 26 1.89 12.77 3.14
CA GLU A 26 1.12 12.06 2.11
C GLU A 26 -0.36 11.95 2.50
N TRP A 27 -0.66 11.50 3.72
CA TRP A 27 -2.05 11.41 4.21
C TRP A 27 -2.72 12.77 4.35
N TRP A 28 -2.04 13.76 4.90
CA TRP A 28 -2.57 15.12 5.01
C TRP A 28 -2.81 15.77 3.65
N SER A 29 -2.03 15.41 2.63
CA SER A 29 -2.27 15.89 1.27
C SER A 29 -3.63 15.43 0.75
N PHE A 30 -4.06 14.21 1.08
CA PHE A 30 -5.41 13.73 0.73
C PHE A 30 -6.50 14.50 1.48
N ASP A 31 -6.32 14.77 2.77
CA ASP A 31 -7.29 15.57 3.55
C ASP A 31 -7.38 17.01 3.02
N LEU A 32 -6.24 17.62 2.67
CA LEU A 32 -6.21 18.94 2.05
C LEU A 32 -6.91 18.94 0.68
N LEU A 33 -6.77 17.89 -0.13
CA LEU A 33 -7.51 17.75 -1.39
C LEU A 33 -9.03 17.71 -1.16
N VAL A 34 -9.50 17.03 -0.11
CA VAL A 34 -10.92 17.03 0.29
C VAL A 34 -11.37 18.41 0.74
N LEU A 35 -10.55 19.13 1.50
CA LEU A 35 -10.87 20.51 1.90
C LEU A 35 -10.94 21.45 0.69
N LEU A 36 -10.03 21.28 -0.28
CA LEU A 36 -9.99 22.08 -1.49
C LEU A 36 -11.16 21.79 -2.44
N SER A 37 -11.70 20.57 -2.47
CA SER A 37 -12.89 20.28 -3.29
C SER A 37 -14.13 21.02 -2.78
N GLY A 38 -14.12 21.48 -1.53
CA GLY A 38 -15.11 22.40 -0.96
C GLY A 38 -15.11 23.82 -1.54
N LEU A 39 -14.12 24.19 -2.38
CA LEU A 39 -14.12 25.49 -3.09
C LEU A 39 -14.83 25.44 -4.45
N PHE A 40 -15.27 24.27 -4.91
CA PHE A 40 -15.96 24.13 -6.19
C PHE A 40 -17.40 24.63 -6.16
N PRO A 41 -18.03 24.89 -7.33
CA PRO A 41 -19.40 25.43 -7.41
C PRO A 41 -20.46 24.61 -6.67
N ASN A 42 -20.27 23.28 -6.59
CA ASN A 42 -21.11 22.35 -5.83
C ASN A 42 -20.32 21.71 -4.67
N PRO A 43 -20.03 22.47 -3.59
CA PRO A 43 -19.09 22.05 -2.56
C PRO A 43 -19.57 20.80 -1.81
N LYS A 44 -20.89 20.68 -1.55
CA LYS A 44 -21.47 19.52 -0.86
C LYS A 44 -21.31 18.24 -1.69
N LEU A 45 -21.49 18.31 -3.00
CA LEU A 45 -21.41 17.16 -3.90
C LEU A 45 -19.96 16.70 -4.09
N GLU A 46 -19.07 17.62 -4.51
CA GLU A 46 -17.66 17.31 -4.80
C GLU A 46 -16.91 16.81 -3.56
N THR A 47 -17.12 17.44 -2.40
CA THR A 47 -16.50 17.02 -1.14
C THR A 47 -16.97 15.62 -0.73
N SER A 48 -18.27 15.34 -0.83
CA SER A 48 -18.83 14.03 -0.48
C SER A 48 -18.30 12.94 -1.39
N VAL A 49 -18.32 13.16 -2.72
CA VAL A 49 -17.82 12.20 -3.70
C VAL A 49 -16.33 11.93 -3.48
N LEU A 50 -15.51 12.97 -3.33
CA LEU A 50 -14.06 12.82 -3.15
C LEU A 50 -13.74 12.11 -1.83
N SER A 51 -14.43 12.43 -0.74
CA SER A 51 -14.25 11.76 0.55
C SER A 51 -14.59 10.26 0.48
N ILE A 52 -15.69 9.90 -0.17
CA ILE A 52 -16.09 8.49 -0.33
C ILE A 52 -15.10 7.73 -1.21
N CYS A 53 -14.63 8.36 -2.28
CA CYS A 53 -13.59 7.83 -3.17
C CYS A 53 -12.28 7.55 -2.41
N LEU A 54 -11.80 8.51 -1.62
CA LEU A 54 -10.57 8.36 -0.83
C LEU A 54 -10.73 7.31 0.27
N ASN A 55 -11.87 7.28 0.97
CA ASN A 55 -12.12 6.25 1.98
C ASN A 55 -12.16 4.84 1.37
N THR A 56 -12.80 4.71 0.20
CA THR A 56 -12.82 3.44 -0.55
C THR A 56 -11.40 3.04 -0.98
N GLY A 57 -10.60 4.00 -1.42
CA GLY A 57 -9.19 3.77 -1.76
C GLY A 57 -8.35 3.34 -0.56
N ALA A 58 -8.52 3.99 0.59
CA ALA A 58 -7.84 3.64 1.84
C ALA A 58 -8.15 2.19 2.28
N LEU A 59 -9.41 1.76 2.14
CA LEU A 59 -9.81 0.36 2.40
C LEU A 59 -9.08 -0.62 1.49
N MET A 60 -9.01 -0.35 0.19
CA MET A 60 -8.28 -1.19 -0.76
C MET A 60 -6.77 -1.23 -0.45
N PHE A 61 -6.19 -0.07 -0.15
CA PHE A 61 -4.78 0.06 0.19
C PHE A 61 -4.41 -0.70 1.48
N THR A 62 -5.28 -0.69 2.49
CA THR A 62 -5.04 -1.37 3.77
C THR A 62 -4.84 -2.88 3.59
N VAL A 63 -5.61 -3.50 2.69
CA VAL A 63 -5.46 -4.94 2.37
C VAL A 63 -4.11 -5.22 1.72
N SER A 64 -3.71 -4.39 0.75
CA SER A 64 -2.42 -4.51 0.05
C SER A 64 -1.25 -4.33 1.02
N SER A 65 -1.31 -3.29 1.85
CA SER A 65 -0.28 -2.98 2.85
C SER A 65 -0.10 -4.09 3.88
N GLY A 66 -1.21 -4.67 4.38
CA GLY A 66 -1.17 -5.81 5.29
C GLY A 66 -0.49 -7.04 4.68
N LEU A 67 -0.75 -7.30 3.39
CA LEU A 67 -0.09 -8.38 2.67
C LEU A 67 1.41 -8.10 2.48
N CYS A 68 1.78 -6.88 2.10
CA CYS A 68 3.18 -6.48 2.00
C CYS A 68 3.94 -6.65 3.32
N ALA A 69 3.35 -6.25 4.45
CA ALA A 69 3.95 -6.44 5.77
C ALA A 69 4.20 -7.94 6.07
N ALA A 70 3.21 -8.79 5.80
CA ALA A 70 3.34 -10.24 5.99
C ALA A 70 4.46 -10.85 5.12
N ILE A 71 4.63 -10.38 3.87
CA ILE A 71 5.72 -10.78 2.99
C ILE A 71 7.06 -10.39 3.58
N SER A 72 7.21 -9.12 3.94
CA SER A 72 8.46 -8.58 4.48
C SER A 72 8.88 -9.38 5.71
N THR A 73 7.98 -9.65 6.65
CA THR A 73 8.29 -10.48 7.82
C THR A 73 8.71 -11.91 7.43
N ARG A 74 7.98 -12.57 6.51
CA ARG A 74 8.32 -13.94 6.10
C ARG A 74 9.67 -14.02 5.40
N VAL A 75 9.93 -13.11 4.47
CA VAL A 75 11.19 -13.02 3.73
C VAL A 75 12.34 -12.70 4.67
N SER A 76 12.18 -11.73 5.57
CA SER A 76 13.19 -11.39 6.58
C SER A 76 13.53 -12.57 7.48
N ASN A 77 12.52 -13.36 7.89
CA ASN A 77 12.75 -14.54 8.73
C ASN A 77 13.52 -15.65 7.99
N GLU A 78 13.14 -15.96 6.74
CA GLU A 78 13.85 -16.98 5.93
C GLU A 78 15.28 -16.54 5.58
N LEU A 79 15.49 -15.24 5.35
CA LEU A 79 16.83 -14.67 5.14
C LEU A 79 17.68 -14.73 6.41
N GLY A 80 17.10 -14.39 7.57
CA GLY A 80 17.77 -14.52 8.88
C GLY A 80 18.14 -15.96 9.22
N ALA A 81 17.40 -16.93 8.69
CA ALA A 81 17.68 -18.37 8.83
C ALA A 81 18.69 -18.91 7.80
N GLY A 82 19.26 -18.07 6.92
CA GLY A 82 20.22 -18.49 5.89
C GLY A 82 19.61 -19.31 4.75
N ARG A 83 18.30 -19.14 4.47
CA ARG A 83 17.56 -19.92 3.46
C ARG A 83 17.09 -19.04 2.29
N PRO A 84 18.01 -18.52 1.44
CA PRO A 84 17.66 -17.58 0.38
C PRO A 84 16.76 -18.19 -0.71
N GLN A 85 16.85 -19.50 -0.98
CA GLN A 85 15.96 -20.14 -1.96
C GLN A 85 14.50 -20.15 -1.47
N VAL A 86 14.27 -20.40 -0.18
CA VAL A 86 12.92 -20.39 0.43
C VAL A 86 12.38 -18.98 0.48
N ALA A 87 13.21 -17.99 0.81
CA ALA A 87 12.85 -16.58 0.75
C ALA A 87 12.38 -16.16 -0.66
N ARG A 88 13.08 -16.59 -1.71
CA ARG A 88 12.69 -16.32 -3.11
C ARG A 88 11.33 -16.94 -3.46
N LEU A 89 11.10 -18.20 -3.07
CA LEU A 89 9.81 -18.87 -3.32
C LEU A 89 8.67 -18.16 -2.58
N ALA A 90 8.89 -17.78 -1.30
CA ALA A 90 7.92 -17.05 -0.51
C ALA A 90 7.52 -15.73 -1.18
N THR A 91 8.48 -14.97 -1.70
CA THR A 91 8.22 -13.73 -2.45
C THR A 91 7.32 -13.98 -3.66
N ILE A 92 7.62 -14.97 -4.50
CA ILE A 92 6.83 -15.28 -5.70
C ILE A 92 5.39 -15.67 -5.34
N VAL A 93 5.22 -16.58 -4.37
CA VAL A 93 3.89 -17.06 -3.95
C VAL A 93 3.03 -15.91 -3.48
N VAL A 94 3.58 -14.99 -2.69
CA VAL A 94 2.77 -13.91 -2.15
C VAL A 94 2.50 -12.81 -3.19
N ILE A 95 3.39 -12.55 -4.15
CA ILE A 95 3.06 -11.69 -5.30
C ILE A 95 1.85 -12.26 -6.04
N CYS A 96 1.83 -13.58 -6.31
CA CYS A 96 0.69 -14.22 -6.95
C CYS A 96 -0.59 -14.08 -6.10
N MET A 97 -0.50 -14.26 -4.78
CA MET A 97 -1.64 -14.03 -3.87
C MET A 97 -2.10 -12.57 -3.88
N ALA A 98 -1.18 -11.60 -3.94
CA ALA A 98 -1.48 -10.18 -4.00
C ALA A 98 -2.24 -9.81 -5.28
N LEU A 99 -1.78 -10.32 -6.42
CA LEU A 99 -2.44 -10.14 -7.71
C LEU A 99 -3.85 -10.75 -7.71
N PHE A 100 -3.97 -11.95 -7.16
CA PHE A 100 -5.27 -12.61 -7.06
C PHE A 100 -6.22 -11.85 -6.13
N ALA A 101 -5.81 -11.55 -4.90
CA ALA A 101 -6.62 -10.82 -3.93
C ALA A 101 -7.00 -9.41 -4.45
N GLY A 102 -6.03 -8.68 -5.03
CA GLY A 102 -6.25 -7.37 -5.62
C GLY A 102 -7.26 -7.42 -6.78
N SER A 103 -7.13 -8.39 -7.69
CA SER A 103 -8.11 -8.55 -8.78
C SER A 103 -9.52 -8.85 -8.27
N VAL A 104 -9.65 -9.74 -7.28
CA VAL A 104 -10.96 -10.07 -6.67
C VAL A 104 -11.59 -8.84 -6.03
N ILE A 105 -10.81 -8.05 -5.27
CA ILE A 105 -11.29 -6.83 -4.61
C ILE A 105 -11.71 -5.79 -5.65
N SER A 106 -10.88 -5.51 -6.66
CA SER A 106 -11.19 -4.53 -7.71
C SER A 106 -12.43 -4.94 -8.50
N ILE A 107 -12.56 -6.20 -8.91
CA ILE A 107 -13.74 -6.69 -9.64
C ILE A 107 -14.99 -6.57 -8.78
N THR A 108 -14.93 -7.01 -7.52
CA THR A 108 -16.06 -6.94 -6.59
C THR A 108 -16.52 -5.50 -6.40
N MET A 109 -15.59 -4.56 -6.24
CA MET A 109 -15.95 -3.16 -6.03
C MET A 109 -16.50 -2.48 -7.29
N ILE A 110 -16.03 -2.87 -8.48
CA ILE A 110 -16.61 -2.43 -9.75
C ILE A 110 -18.05 -2.93 -9.92
N LEU A 111 -18.32 -4.20 -9.57
CA LEU A 111 -19.65 -4.79 -9.67
C LEU A 111 -20.63 -4.16 -8.67
N LEU A 112 -20.17 -3.94 -7.44
CA LEU A 112 -20.99 -3.40 -6.35
C LEU A 112 -21.00 -1.86 -6.29
N ARG A 113 -20.42 -1.17 -7.27
CA ARG A 113 -20.24 0.30 -7.27
C ARG A 113 -21.50 1.11 -6.97
N LYS A 114 -22.67 0.67 -7.45
CA LYS A 114 -23.95 1.36 -7.23
C LYS A 114 -24.44 1.15 -5.79
N SER A 115 -24.41 -0.08 -5.31
CA SER A 115 -24.77 -0.41 -3.92
C SER A 115 -23.84 0.27 -2.93
N TRP A 116 -22.54 0.33 -3.25
CA TRP A 116 -21.55 1.04 -2.44
C TRP A 116 -21.86 2.53 -2.31
N GLY A 117 -22.24 3.20 -3.41
CA GLY A 117 -22.67 4.60 -3.37
C GLY A 117 -23.89 4.80 -2.45
N TYR A 118 -24.89 3.92 -2.53
CA TYR A 118 -26.08 3.98 -1.67
C TYR A 118 -25.80 3.72 -0.19
N MET A 119 -24.70 3.06 0.17
CA MET A 119 -24.29 2.91 1.57
C MET A 119 -23.82 4.22 2.20
N TYR A 120 -23.30 5.14 1.39
CA TYR A 120 -22.79 6.43 1.88
C TYR A 120 -23.78 7.58 1.73
N SER A 121 -24.64 7.57 0.71
CA SER A 121 -25.57 8.66 0.45
C SER A 121 -26.87 8.18 -0.18
N ASN A 122 -27.97 8.83 0.19
CA ASN A 122 -29.28 8.64 -0.43
C ASN A 122 -29.51 9.59 -1.63
N GLU A 123 -28.60 10.53 -1.90
CA GLU A 123 -28.73 11.46 -3.03
C GLU A 123 -28.26 10.79 -4.34
N GLU A 124 -29.16 10.62 -5.30
CA GLU A 124 -28.88 9.93 -6.58
C GLU A 124 -27.72 10.55 -7.37
N GLU A 125 -27.55 11.87 -7.28
CA GLU A 125 -26.48 12.59 -7.96
C GLU A 125 -25.11 12.14 -7.44
N VAL A 126 -24.96 12.04 -6.11
CA VAL A 126 -23.75 11.56 -5.44
C VAL A 126 -23.47 10.10 -5.81
N VAL A 127 -24.49 9.24 -5.78
CA VAL A 127 -24.36 7.82 -6.13
C VAL A 127 -23.93 7.64 -7.59
N THR A 128 -24.49 8.45 -8.49
CA THR A 128 -24.16 8.38 -9.92
C THR A 128 -22.72 8.80 -10.19
N TYR A 129 -22.24 9.85 -9.52
CA TYR A 129 -20.84 10.27 -9.61
C TYR A 129 -19.88 9.20 -9.07
N ILE A 130 -20.15 8.66 -7.87
CA ILE A 130 -19.35 7.58 -7.28
C ILE A 130 -19.31 6.35 -8.19
N ALA A 131 -20.45 5.95 -8.75
CA ALA A 131 -20.52 4.80 -9.66
C ALA A 131 -19.70 5.01 -10.94
N ARG A 132 -19.46 6.26 -11.37
CA ARG A 132 -18.55 6.58 -12.48
C ARG A 132 -17.08 6.59 -12.06
N MET A 133 -16.77 7.02 -10.84
CA MET A 133 -15.39 7.14 -10.33
C MET A 133 -14.81 5.82 -9.82
N ILE A 134 -15.61 4.97 -9.14
CA ILE A 134 -15.15 3.69 -8.58
C ILE A 134 -14.42 2.80 -9.60
N PRO A 135 -14.87 2.65 -10.86
CA PRO A 135 -14.13 1.86 -11.84
C PRO A 135 -12.74 2.40 -12.15
N VAL A 136 -12.61 3.73 -12.25
CA VAL A 136 -11.31 4.38 -12.47
C VAL A 136 -10.41 4.11 -11.26
N LEU A 137 -10.93 4.29 -10.04
CA LEU A 137 -10.20 4.00 -8.81
C LEU A 137 -9.80 2.53 -8.72
N GLY A 138 -10.71 1.59 -8.98
CA GLY A 138 -10.44 0.16 -8.90
C GLY A 138 -9.34 -0.30 -9.87
N VAL A 139 -9.26 0.31 -11.05
CA VAL A 139 -8.16 0.08 -12.00
C VAL A 139 -6.87 0.74 -11.52
N SER A 140 -6.93 2.00 -11.06
CA SER A 140 -5.76 2.71 -10.52
C SER A 140 -5.12 1.97 -9.35
N PHE A 141 -5.91 1.52 -8.37
CA PHE A 141 -5.42 0.76 -7.21
C PHE A 141 -4.92 -0.63 -7.59
N PHE A 142 -5.49 -1.26 -8.62
CA PHE A 142 -4.97 -2.53 -9.13
C PHE A 142 -3.58 -2.35 -9.75
N ILE A 143 -3.40 -1.31 -10.57
CA ILE A 143 -2.10 -0.95 -11.16
C ILE A 143 -1.10 -0.56 -10.07
N ASP A 144 -1.52 0.23 -9.08
CA ASP A 144 -0.69 0.61 -7.95
C ASP A 144 -0.24 -0.63 -7.17
N GLY A 145 -1.15 -1.55 -6.84
CA GLY A 145 -0.81 -2.82 -6.18
C GLY A 145 0.19 -3.68 -6.96
N ILE A 146 0.09 -3.72 -8.29
CA ILE A 146 1.10 -4.35 -9.16
C ILE A 146 2.44 -3.63 -9.02
N HIS A 147 2.45 -2.30 -9.13
CA HIS A 147 3.66 -1.48 -9.05
C HIS A 147 4.34 -1.61 -7.68
N THR A 148 3.59 -1.56 -6.58
CA THR A 148 4.13 -1.76 -5.22
C THR A 148 4.70 -3.17 -5.06
N SER A 149 4.00 -4.19 -5.56
CA SER A 149 4.48 -5.57 -5.51
C SER A 149 5.78 -5.75 -6.30
N LEU A 150 5.88 -5.17 -7.49
CA LEU A 150 7.10 -5.18 -8.29
C LEU A 150 8.23 -4.42 -7.60
N SER A 151 7.99 -3.19 -7.15
CA SER A 151 8.99 -2.35 -6.47
C SER A 151 9.52 -3.00 -5.18
N GLY A 152 8.63 -3.59 -4.38
CA GLY A 152 9.00 -4.37 -3.19
C GLY A 152 9.85 -5.58 -3.55
N THR A 153 9.48 -6.29 -4.62
CA THR A 153 10.26 -7.43 -5.13
C THR A 153 11.63 -7.00 -5.64
N SER A 154 11.74 -5.87 -6.34
CA SER A 154 13.01 -5.32 -6.82
C SER A 154 13.96 -5.03 -5.67
N ARG A 155 13.46 -4.41 -4.59
CA ARG A 155 14.26 -4.10 -3.40
C ARG A 155 14.70 -5.37 -2.69
N VAL A 156 13.76 -6.29 -2.45
CA VAL A 156 14.04 -7.60 -1.84
C VAL A 156 15.02 -8.41 -2.70
N PHE A 157 14.84 -8.44 -4.01
CA PHE A 157 15.70 -9.15 -4.96
C PHE A 157 17.10 -8.54 -5.04
N THR A 158 17.21 -7.20 -5.04
CA THR A 158 18.51 -6.51 -4.99
C THR A 158 19.25 -6.82 -3.69
N THR A 159 18.54 -6.81 -2.56
CA THR A 159 19.10 -7.25 -1.27
C THR A 159 19.53 -8.71 -1.32
N ILE A 160 18.72 -9.61 -1.87
CA ILE A 160 19.06 -11.04 -2.05
C ILE A 160 20.30 -11.21 -2.93
N TRP A 161 20.37 -10.51 -4.07
CA TRP A 161 21.48 -10.60 -5.01
C TRP A 161 22.79 -10.14 -4.38
N ASN A 162 22.76 -9.04 -3.63
CA ASN A 162 23.91 -8.54 -2.89
C ASN A 162 24.34 -9.50 -1.77
N LEU A 163 23.40 -10.12 -1.05
CA LEU A 163 23.70 -11.10 -0.01
C LEU A 163 24.28 -12.41 -0.59
N VAL A 164 23.82 -12.83 -1.76
CA VAL A 164 24.35 -14.01 -2.47
C VAL A 164 25.78 -13.76 -2.96
N GLN A 165 26.11 -12.55 -3.44
CA GLN A 165 27.49 -12.21 -3.82
C GLN A 165 28.45 -12.08 -2.61
N LEU A 166 27.93 -11.73 -1.43
CA LEU A 166 28.72 -11.62 -0.19
C LEU A 166 28.96 -12.97 0.52
N SER A 167 28.33 -14.06 0.09
CA SER A 167 28.64 -15.39 0.61
C SER A 167 29.96 -15.87 -0.01
N PRO A 168 31.07 -15.99 0.74
CA PRO A 168 32.28 -16.59 0.20
C PRO A 168 31.96 -18.01 -0.28
N ALA A 169 32.41 -18.36 -1.49
CA ALA A 169 32.30 -19.72 -2.00
C ALA A 169 32.85 -20.71 -0.95
N PRO A 170 32.22 -21.88 -0.76
CA PRO A 170 32.77 -22.90 0.12
C PRO A 170 34.19 -23.20 -0.34
N ARG A 171 35.17 -22.86 0.51
CA ARG A 171 36.55 -23.30 0.35
C ARG A 171 36.54 -24.80 0.59
N TYR A 172 36.57 -25.56 -0.50
CA TYR A 172 36.95 -26.96 -0.49
C TYR A 172 38.45 -27.08 -0.18
#